data_AF-T1GPH9-F1
#
_entry.id   AF-T1GPH9-F1
#
_cell.length_a   1.000
_cell.length_b   1.000
_cell.length_c   1.000
_cell.angle_alpha   90.00
_cell.angle_beta   90.00
_cell.angle_gamma   90.00
#
_symmetry.space_group_name_H-M   'P 1'
#
loop_
_entity.id
_entity.type
_entity.pdbx_description
1 polymer ?
#
loop_
_entity_poly.entity_id
_entity_poly.type
_entity_poly.pdbx_seq_one_letter_code
_entity_poly.pdbx_strand_id
1 'polypeptide(L)'
;MPEARSPMAAFAQSVVNVIDGPVTWFRESIVEPNQKKSVWYHQQFRRVPTIDQCYTDDAVCKFEADQQFRRDRLVDNEILSILRLRFEDCMMYEAPDHMKKCKPFMDTYKEAEENWFIKLG
;
A
#
# COMPACT_ATOMS: atom_id res chain seq x y z
N MET A 1 8.65 -13.07 -24.97
CA MET A 1 7.40 -13.75 -24.54
C MET A 1 7.59 -15.25 -24.74
N PRO A 2 7.13 -16.11 -23.83
CA PRO A 2 7.24 -17.56 -24.00
C PRO A 2 6.46 -18.04 -25.24
N GLU A 3 6.97 -19.07 -25.92
CA GLU A 3 6.35 -19.66 -27.10
C GLU A 3 4.98 -20.26 -26.77
N ALA A 4 3.98 -20.07 -27.65
CA ALA A 4 2.62 -20.51 -27.39
C ALA A 4 2.52 -22.05 -27.39
N ARG A 5 2.14 -22.62 -26.25
CA ARG A 5 2.06 -24.09 -26.05
C ARG A 5 0.83 -24.74 -26.72
N SER A 6 -0.15 -23.97 -27.18
CA SER A 6 -1.39 -24.45 -27.80
C SER A 6 -1.98 -23.41 -28.78
N PRO A 7 -2.82 -23.81 -29.76
CA PRO A 7 -3.41 -22.88 -30.74
C PRO A 7 -4.35 -21.84 -30.10
N MET A 8 -5.06 -22.20 -29.03
CA MET A 8 -5.87 -21.23 -28.27
C MET A 8 -4.99 -20.23 -27.51
N ALA A 9 -3.86 -20.67 -26.96
CA ALA A 9 -2.88 -19.77 -26.37
C ALA A 9 -2.26 -18.84 -27.42
N ALA A 10 -2.02 -19.33 -28.64
CA ALA A 10 -1.51 -18.51 -29.75
C ALA A 10 -2.50 -17.42 -30.17
N PHE A 11 -3.80 -17.75 -30.21
CA PHE A 11 -4.85 -16.77 -30.49
C PHE A 11 -5.00 -15.74 -29.35
N ALA A 12 -5.02 -16.17 -28.09
CA ALA A 12 -5.07 -15.25 -26.97
C ALA A 12 -3.87 -14.29 -26.97
N GLN A 13 -2.67 -14.82 -27.25
CA GLN A 13 -1.46 -14.01 -27.35
C GLN A 13 -1.52 -13.01 -28.50
N SER A 14 -2.07 -13.37 -29.66
CA SER A 14 -2.20 -12.45 -30.78
C SER A 14 -3.16 -11.30 -30.47
N VAL A 15 -4.28 -11.57 -29.80
CA VAL A 15 -5.23 -10.54 -29.36
C VAL A 15 -4.57 -9.59 -28.35
N VAL A 16 -3.84 -10.13 -27.37
CA VAL A 16 -3.11 -9.31 -26.40
C VAL A 16 -2.08 -8.43 -27.10
N ASN A 17 -1.31 -8.98 -28.05
CA ASN A 17 -0.29 -8.22 -28.76
C ASN A 17 -0.87 -7.09 -29.62
N VAL A 18 -2.04 -7.30 -30.22
CA VAL A 18 -2.74 -6.27 -31.03
C VAL A 18 -3.20 -5.09 -30.16
N ILE A 19 -3.47 -5.31 -28.87
CA ILE A 19 -3.89 -4.27 -27.94
C ILE A 19 -2.68 -3.64 -27.22
N ASP A 20 -1.74 -4.46 -26.75
CA ASP A 20 -0.58 -4.01 -25.98
C ASP A 20 0.42 -3.24 -26.85
N GLY A 21 0.61 -3.64 -28.11
CA GLY A 21 1.46 -2.95 -29.08
C GLY A 21 1.17 -1.44 -29.26
N PRO A 22 -0.07 -1.02 -29.57
CA PRO A 22 -0.39 0.40 -29.67
C PRO A 22 -0.33 1.14 -28.32
N VAL A 23 -0.65 0.47 -27.20
CA VAL A 23 -0.60 1.07 -25.86
C VAL A 23 0.84 1.35 -25.41
N THR A 24 1.73 0.37 -25.61
CA THR A 24 3.17 0.52 -25.36
C THR A 24 3.77 1.59 -26.27
N TRP A 25 3.45 1.58 -27.56
CA TRP A 25 3.86 2.63 -28.49
C TRP A 25 3.42 4.02 -28.04
N PHE A 26 2.18 4.18 -27.57
CA PHE A 26 1.65 5.47 -27.08
C PHE A 26 2.39 5.94 -25.82
N ARG A 27 2.63 5.02 -24.88
CA ARG A 27 3.39 5.32 -23.66
C ARG A 27 4.79 5.84 -23.99
N GLU A 28 5.53 5.12 -24.83
CA GLU A 28 6.92 5.44 -25.17
C GLU A 28 7.03 6.68 -26.08
N SER A 29 6.12 6.83 -27.05
CA SER A 29 6.23 7.90 -28.05
C SER A 29 5.65 9.23 -27.58
N ILE A 30 4.63 9.22 -26.71
CA ILE A 30 3.88 10.43 -26.34
C ILE A 30 4.00 10.74 -24.85
N VAL A 31 3.79 9.75 -23.97
CA VAL A 31 3.74 10.00 -22.52
C VAL A 31 5.13 10.25 -21.95
N GLU A 32 6.08 9.36 -22.22
CA GLU A 32 7.43 9.45 -21.64
C GLU A 32 8.20 10.71 -22.04
N PRO A 33 8.19 11.17 -23.30
CA PRO A 33 8.87 12.40 -23.69
C PRO A 33 8.18 13.66 -23.15
N ASN A 34 6.86 13.62 -22.96
CA ASN A 34 6.09 14.73 -22.43
C ASN A 34 6.07 14.77 -20.88
N GLN A 35 6.55 13.72 -20.21
CA GLN A 35 6.57 13.64 -18.76
C GLN A 35 7.66 14.54 -18.17
N LYS A 36 7.25 15.64 -17.53
CA LYS A 36 8.15 16.48 -16.72
C LYS A 36 8.60 15.69 -15.49
N LYS A 37 9.86 15.21 -15.48
CA LYS A 37 10.44 14.51 -14.33
C LYS A 37 10.87 15.51 -13.26
N SER A 38 9.92 15.98 -12.46
CA SER A 38 10.21 16.73 -11.23
C SER A 38 10.59 15.75 -10.11
N VAL A 39 11.67 16.05 -9.39
CA VAL A 39 12.04 15.27 -8.20
C VAL A 39 11.08 15.63 -7.07
N TRP A 40 10.51 14.61 -6.42
CA TRP A 40 9.72 14.75 -5.21
C TRP A 40 10.39 13.95 -4.09
N TYR A 41 10.31 14.45 -2.85
CA TYR A 41 10.87 13.79 -1.68
C TYR A 41 9.77 13.49 -0.68
N HIS A 42 9.91 12.39 0.05
CA HIS A 42 9.01 12.10 1.17
C HIS A 42 9.28 13.08 2.31
N GLN A 43 8.23 13.67 2.86
CA GLN A 43 8.35 14.58 4.00
C GLN A 43 8.73 13.79 5.25
N GLN A 44 9.82 14.20 5.91
CA GLN A 44 10.26 13.61 7.16
C GLN A 44 9.94 14.56 8.32
N PHE A 45 9.09 14.12 9.24
CA PHE A 45 8.79 14.85 10.45
C PHE A 45 9.71 14.41 11.59
N ARG A 46 10.26 15.38 12.32
CA ARG A 46 10.99 15.11 13.57
C ARG A 46 10.00 14.78 14.68
N ARG A 47 10.45 13.99 15.66
CA ARG A 47 9.68 13.67 16.86
C ARG A 47 9.68 14.88 17.81
N VAL A 48 8.51 15.12 18.41
CA VAL A 48 8.19 16.12 19.42
C VAL A 48 7.98 15.38 20.76
N PRO A 49 8.17 16.02 21.92
CA PRO A 49 7.74 15.46 23.22
C PRO A 49 6.29 14.96 23.20
N THR A 50 6.02 13.88 23.92
CA THR A 50 4.66 13.36 24.10
C THR A 50 3.87 14.22 25.07
N ILE A 51 2.54 14.05 25.09
CA ILE A 51 1.64 14.82 25.94
C ILE A 51 1.99 14.73 27.43
N ASP A 52 2.53 13.58 27.88
CA ASP A 52 2.91 13.33 29.28
C ASP A 52 4.08 14.19 29.75
N GLN A 53 4.88 14.73 28.81
CA GLN A 53 6.05 15.56 29.09
C GLN A 53 5.72 17.06 29.06
N CYS A 54 4.54 17.45 28.56
CA CYS A 54 4.14 18.85 28.50
C CYS A 54 3.60 19.35 29.84
N TYR A 55 3.85 20.64 30.11
CA TYR A 55 3.20 21.34 31.21
C TYR A 55 1.70 21.54 30.95
N THR A 56 0.93 21.74 32.03
CA THR A 56 -0.53 21.88 31.96
C THR A 56 -1.00 23.23 31.41
N ASP A 57 -0.14 24.24 31.39
CA ASP A 57 -0.42 25.59 30.89
C ASP A 57 0.18 25.87 29.50
N ASP A 58 1.13 25.04 29.04
CA ASP A 58 1.75 25.21 27.72
C ASP A 58 0.85 24.69 26.59
N ALA A 59 0.13 25.61 25.95
CA ALA A 59 -0.73 25.30 24.81
C ALA A 59 0.05 24.91 23.54
N VAL A 60 1.29 25.38 23.36
CA VAL A 60 2.09 25.12 22.16
C VAL A 60 2.61 23.69 22.19
N CYS A 61 3.17 23.26 23.32
CA CYS A 61 3.63 21.88 23.51
C CYS A 61 2.51 20.87 23.28
N LYS A 62 1.32 21.13 23.84
CA LYS A 62 0.13 20.28 23.64
C LYS A 62 -0.32 20.22 22.19
N PHE A 63 -0.29 21.35 21.48
CA PHE A 63 -0.66 21.39 20.06
C PHE A 63 0.29 20.54 19.21
N GLU A 64 1.60 20.68 19.39
CA GLU A 64 2.58 19.90 18.63
C GLU A 64 2.48 18.40 18.92
N ALA A 65 2.27 18.03 20.19
CA ALA A 65 2.05 16.65 20.61
C ALA A 65 0.76 16.07 20.00
N ASP A 66 -0.35 16.81 19.98
CA ASP A 66 -1.60 16.39 19.36
C ASP A 66 -1.44 16.23 17.83
N GLN A 67 -0.73 17.14 17.16
CA GLN A 67 -0.44 17.00 15.73
C GLN A 67 0.43 15.78 15.43
N GLN A 68 1.38 15.43 16.31
CA GLN A 68 2.13 14.19 16.16
C GLN A 68 1.24 12.96 16.34
N PHE A 69 0.42 12.93 17.39
CA PHE A 69 -0.50 11.83 17.64
C PHE A 69 -1.47 11.60 16.47
N ARG A 70 -2.06 12.68 15.92
CA ARG A 70 -2.94 12.59 14.74
C ARG A 70 -2.23 11.99 13.52
N ARG A 71 -0.97 12.37 13.29
CA ARG A 71 -0.16 11.82 12.19
C ARG A 71 0.16 10.36 12.42
N ASP A 72 0.59 9.99 13.63
CA ASP A 72 0.89 8.60 13.98
C ASP A 72 -0.37 7.72 13.86
N ARG A 73 -1.54 8.23 14.24
CA ARG A 73 -2.82 7.54 14.04
C ARG A 73 -3.14 7.28 12.56
N LEU A 74 -2.87 8.24 11.68
CA LEU A 74 -3.07 8.05 10.23
C LEU A 74 -2.10 6.99 9.69
N VAL A 75 -0.85 6.97 10.16
CA VAL A 75 0.13 5.93 9.78
C VAL A 75 -0.34 4.55 10.25
N ASP A 76 -0.81 4.43 11.49
CA ASP A 76 -1.31 3.16 12.03
C ASP A 76 -2.53 2.63 11.25
N ASN A 77 -3.42 3.51 10.78
CA ASN A 77 -4.53 3.14 9.91
C ASN A 77 -4.05 2.55 8.56
N GLU A 78 -3.03 3.18 7.96
CA GLU A 78 -2.46 2.70 6.70
C GLU A 78 -1.69 1.38 6.89
N ILE A 79 -1.09 1.13 8.05
CA ILE A 79 -0.49 -0.17 8.38
C ILE A 79 -1.54 -1.29 8.31
N LEU A 80 -2.72 -1.08 8.90
CA LEU A 80 -3.81 -2.05 8.82
C LEU A 80 -4.32 -2.24 7.39
N SER A 81 -4.44 -1.14 6.64
CA SER A 81 -4.82 -1.17 5.21
C SER A 81 -3.87 -2.05 4.39
N ILE A 82 -2.55 -1.87 4.57
CA ILE A 82 -1.53 -2.68 3.88
C ILE A 82 -1.61 -4.15 4.28
N LEU A 83 -1.79 -4.46 5.57
CA LEU A 83 -1.92 -5.85 6.03
C LEU A 83 -3.17 -6.53 5.46
N ARG A 84 -4.28 -5.81 5.36
CA ARG A 84 -5.51 -6.29 4.72
C ARG A 84 -5.29 -6.58 3.24
N LEU A 85 -4.69 -5.66 2.48
CA LEU A 85 -4.39 -5.85 1.06
C LEU A 85 -3.52 -7.10 0.84
N ARG A 86 -2.52 -7.33 1.69
CA ARG A 86 -1.68 -8.54 1.60
C ARG A 86 -2.47 -9.82 1.82
N PHE A 87 -3.42 -9.82 2.76
CA PHE A 87 -4.29 -10.96 2.99
C PHE A 87 -5.23 -11.20 1.79
N GLU A 88 -5.83 -10.15 1.23
CA GLU A 88 -6.68 -10.22 0.05
C GLU A 88 -5.92 -10.71 -1.19
N ASP A 89 -4.71 -10.22 -1.42
CA ASP A 89 -3.82 -10.68 -2.50
C ASP A 89 -3.53 -12.18 -2.34
N CYS A 90 -3.14 -12.61 -1.14
CA CYS A 90 -2.90 -14.03 -0.86
C CYS A 90 -4.12 -14.89 -1.18
N MET A 91 -5.31 -14.46 -0.74
CA MET A 91 -6.56 -15.17 -1.00
C MET A 91 -6.84 -15.33 -2.49
N MET A 92 -6.54 -14.30 -3.30
CA MET A 92 -6.74 -14.33 -4.75
C MET A 92 -5.75 -15.27 -5.45
N TYR A 93 -4.46 -15.24 -5.09
CA TYR A 93 -3.43 -16.03 -5.77
C TYR A 93 -3.43 -17.52 -5.39
N GLU A 94 -3.85 -17.87 -4.18
CA GLU A 94 -3.74 -19.23 -3.66
C GLU A 94 -5.05 -20.05 -3.72
N ALA A 95 -6.11 -19.50 -4.32
CA ALA A 95 -7.34 -20.24 -4.55
C ALA A 95 -7.08 -21.53 -5.37
N PRO A 96 -7.61 -22.70 -4.95
CA PRO A 96 -8.62 -22.93 -3.92
C PRO A 96 -8.09 -23.20 -2.49
N ASP A 97 -6.79 -23.43 -2.29
CA ASP A 97 -6.19 -23.84 -0.98
C ASP A 97 -5.86 -22.67 -0.03
N HIS A 98 -6.29 -21.46 -0.37
CA HIS A 98 -6.08 -20.20 0.36
C HIS A 98 -6.28 -20.31 1.89
N MET A 99 -7.25 -21.09 2.36
CA MET A 99 -7.56 -21.23 3.79
C MET A 99 -6.40 -21.74 4.66
N LYS A 100 -5.49 -22.55 4.09
CA LYS A 100 -4.34 -23.07 4.84
C LYS A 100 -3.10 -22.20 4.67
N LYS A 101 -2.85 -21.75 3.44
CA LYS A 101 -1.62 -21.04 3.08
C LYS A 101 -1.66 -19.55 3.47
N CYS A 102 -2.83 -18.90 3.45
CA CYS A 102 -2.99 -17.50 3.86
C CYS A 102 -3.23 -17.28 5.36
N LYS A 103 -3.31 -18.36 6.15
CA LYS A 103 -3.48 -18.27 7.61
C LYS A 103 -2.50 -17.33 8.32
N PRO A 104 -1.17 -17.36 8.08
CA PRO A 104 -0.24 -16.46 8.77
C PRO A 104 -0.56 -14.98 8.52
N PHE A 105 -0.99 -14.60 7.32
CA PHE A 105 -1.36 -13.22 7.01
C PHE A 105 -2.64 -12.81 7.75
N MET A 106 -3.61 -13.70 7.88
CA MET A 106 -4.82 -13.45 8.66
C MET A 106 -4.51 -13.25 10.15
N ASP A 107 -3.64 -14.11 10.70
CA ASP A 107 -3.26 -14.04 12.11
C ASP A 107 -2.51 -12.73 12.41
N THR A 108 -1.57 -12.32 11.54
CA THR A 108 -0.88 -11.01 11.66
C THR A 108 -1.84 -9.83 11.52
N TYR A 109 -2.79 -9.89 10.59
CA TYR A 109 -3.80 -8.83 10.43
C TYR A 109 -4.65 -8.68 11.69
N LYS A 110 -5.14 -9.80 12.25
CA LYS A 110 -5.95 -9.79 13.48
C LYS A 110 -5.19 -9.28 14.69
N GLU A 111 -3.95 -9.72 14.88
CA GLU A 111 -3.10 -9.22 15.97
C GLU A 111 -2.87 -7.72 15.85
N ALA A 112 -2.61 -7.21 14.64
CA ALA A 112 -2.45 -5.79 14.40
C ALA A 112 -3.76 -5.01 14.63
N GLU A 113 -4.90 -5.55 14.22
CA GLU A 113 -6.23 -4.98 14.43
C GLU A 113 -6.58 -4.88 15.92
N GLU A 114 -6.30 -5.93 16.71
CA GLU A 114 -6.46 -5.94 18.16
C GLU A 114 -5.57 -4.88 18.83
N ASN A 115 -4.28 -4.82 18.47
CA ASN A 115 -3.35 -3.84 19.02
C ASN A 115 -3.75 -2.40 18.68
N TRP A 116 -4.23 -2.17 17.46
CA TRP A 116 -4.74 -0.88 17.03
C TRP A 116 -5.98 -0.47 17.83
N PHE A 117 -6.92 -1.40 18.02
CA PHE A 117 -8.13 -1.18 18.80
C PHE A 117 -7.82 -0.89 20.28
N ILE A 118 -6.87 -1.60 20.89
CA ILE A 118 -6.43 -1.32 22.27
C ILE A 118 -5.83 0.09 22.40
N LYS A 119 -5.09 0.55 21.38
CA LYS A 119 -4.39 1.84 21.40
C LYS A 119 -5.31 3.04 21.14
N LEU A 120 -6.29 2.89 20.25
CA LEU A 120 -7.05 3.99 19.64
C LEU A 120 -8.58 3.85 19.74
N GLY A 121 -9.07 2.68 20.13
CA GLY A 121 -10.49 2.30 20.21
C GLY A 121 -11.12 2.61 21.55
#